data_AF-A0A6L4ATQ9-F1
#
_entry.id   AF-A0A6L4ATQ9-F1
#
_cell.length_a   1.000
_cell.length_b   1.000
_cell.length_c   1.000
_cell.angle_alpha   90.00
_cell.angle_beta   90.00
_cell.angle_gamma   90.00
#
_symmetry.space_group_name_H-M   'P 1'
#
loop_
_entity.id
_entity.type
_entity.pdbx_description
1 polymer ?
#
loop_
_entity_poly.entity_id
_entity_poly.type
_entity_poly.pdbx_seq_one_letter_code
_entity_poly.pdbx_strand_id
1 'polypeptide(L)'
;TLGLLALAGASGAVAALGDTLFPARDLAHALEQDLAGTAHVLLRLRLAHPVLAAIAAGVVLLGGWKLALDGGPGHRAARAAAALALGQIVVGVVNVALLAPIPLQLAHLLLADLLWIAVVLAGAARLADA
;
A
#
# COMPACT_ATOMS: atom_id res chain seq x y z
N THR A 1 3.23 -13.06 3.26
CA THR A 1 3.25 -11.60 3.51
C THR A 1 4.13 -10.84 2.54
N LEU A 2 5.44 -11.12 2.44
CA LEU A 2 6.35 -10.35 1.58
C LEU A 2 5.95 -10.35 0.09
N GLY A 3 5.62 -11.50 -0.49
CA GLY A 3 5.17 -11.56 -1.89
C GLY A 3 3.90 -10.73 -2.15
N LEU A 4 2.97 -10.72 -1.21
CA LEU A 4 1.75 -9.92 -1.30
C LEU A 4 2.04 -8.41 -1.20
N LEU A 5 2.95 -8.00 -0.31
CA LEU A 5 3.41 -6.61 -0.24
C LEU A 5 4.15 -6.18 -1.52
N ALA A 6 4.97 -7.05 -2.09
CA ALA A 6 5.65 -6.78 -3.35
C ALA A 6 4.65 -6.60 -4.52
N LEU A 7 3.61 -7.44 -4.59
CA LEU A 7 2.54 -7.30 -5.58
C LEU A 7 1.73 -6.01 -5.37
N ALA A 8 1.39 -5.68 -4.12
CA ALA A 8 0.71 -4.43 -3.79
C ALA A 8 1.57 -3.21 -4.17
N GLY A 9 2.87 -3.23 -3.87
CA GLY A 9 3.80 -2.17 -4.26
C GLY A 9 3.95 -2.02 -5.78
N ALA A 10 4.13 -3.14 -6.50
CA ALA A 10 4.23 -3.13 -7.96
C ALA A 10 2.96 -2.58 -8.63
N SER A 11 1.78 -3.05 -8.19
CA SER A 11 0.50 -2.50 -8.68
C SER A 11 0.31 -1.02 -8.32
N GLY A 12 0.82 -0.58 -7.16
CA GLY A 12 0.79 0.83 -6.75
C GLY A 12 1.66 1.73 -7.61
N ALA A 13 2.86 1.26 -7.98
CA ALA A 13 3.72 1.97 -8.93
C ALA A 13 3.05 2.11 -10.31
N VAL A 14 2.35 1.07 -10.78
CA VAL A 14 1.57 1.13 -12.02
C VAL A 14 0.42 2.13 -11.91
N ALA A 15 -0.30 2.17 -10.78
CA ALA A 15 -1.38 3.12 -10.53
C ALA A 15 -0.87 4.58 -10.52
N ALA A 16 0.22 4.85 -9.78
CA ALA A 16 0.86 6.15 -9.72
C ALA A 16 1.34 6.66 -11.09
N LEU A 17 1.90 5.75 -11.90
CA LEU A 17 2.26 6.05 -13.29
C LEU A 17 1.03 6.40 -14.13
N GLY A 18 -0.07 5.66 -13.96
CA GLY A 18 -1.36 5.93 -14.59
C GLY A 18 -1.90 7.31 -14.24
N ASP A 19 -1.92 7.67 -12.95
CA ASP A 19 -2.41 8.97 -12.47
C ASP A 19 -1.56 10.14 -13.01
N THR A 20 -0.26 9.91 -13.24
CA THR A 20 0.66 10.91 -13.80
C THR A 20 0.46 11.10 -15.31
N LEU A 21 0.30 10.00 -16.05
CA LEU A 21 0.17 10.03 -17.52
C LEU A 21 -1.24 10.42 -17.99
N PHE A 22 -2.26 10.12 -17.21
CA PHE A 22 -3.67 10.36 -17.53
C PHE A 22 -4.36 11.12 -16.39
N PRO A 23 -4.01 12.41 -16.19
CA PRO A 23 -4.53 13.19 -15.08
C PRO A 23 -6.06 13.38 -15.21
N ALA A 24 -6.76 13.22 -14.09
CA ALA A 24 -8.19 13.47 -14.01
C ALA A 24 -8.51 14.85 -13.43
N ARG A 25 -9.63 15.44 -13.86
CA ARG A 25 -10.10 16.76 -13.38
C ARG A 25 -10.84 16.69 -12.05
N ASP A 26 -11.51 15.56 -11.82
CA ASP A 26 -12.27 15.25 -10.62
C ASP A 26 -12.43 13.72 -10.50
N LEU A 27 -13.02 13.27 -9.39
CA LEU A 27 -13.21 11.84 -9.11
C LEU A 27 -14.19 11.17 -10.08
N ALA A 28 -15.20 11.89 -10.56
CA ALA A 28 -16.17 11.32 -11.50
C ALA A 28 -15.50 11.04 -12.84
N HIS A 29 -14.69 11.98 -13.33
CA HIS A 29 -13.89 11.81 -14.52
C HIS A 29 -12.87 10.67 -14.39
N ALA A 30 -12.24 10.50 -13.22
CA ALA A 30 -11.32 9.39 -12.98
C ALA A 30 -12.03 8.02 -13.10
N LEU A 31 -13.22 7.91 -12.52
CA LEU A 31 -14.04 6.69 -12.60
C LEU A 31 -14.53 6.42 -14.02
N GLU A 32 -14.95 7.45 -14.76
CA GLU A 32 -15.32 7.33 -16.17
C GLU A 32 -14.14 6.81 -17.02
N GLN A 33 -12.94 7.37 -16.81
CA GLN A 33 -11.72 6.91 -17.47
C GLN A 33 -11.38 5.46 -17.14
N ASP A 34 -11.57 5.04 -15.88
CA ASP A 34 -11.28 3.67 -15.43
C ASP A 34 -12.21 2.62 -16.04
N LEU A 35 -13.48 2.98 -16.23
CA LEU A 35 -14.51 2.07 -16.69
C LEU A 35 -14.75 2.11 -18.20
N ALA A 36 -14.12 3.05 -18.91
CA ALA A 36 -14.25 3.17 -20.36
C ALA A 36 -13.80 1.88 -21.07
N GLY A 37 -14.61 1.38 -22.00
CA GLY A 37 -14.26 0.22 -22.83
C GLY A 37 -13.00 0.43 -23.69
N THR A 38 -12.61 1.68 -23.90
CA THR A 38 -11.39 2.12 -24.62
C THR A 38 -10.27 2.59 -23.69
N ALA A 39 -10.40 2.38 -22.36
CA ALA A 39 -9.40 2.79 -21.38
C ALA A 39 -8.03 2.15 -21.67
N HIS A 40 -6.98 2.97 -21.55
CA HIS A 40 -5.60 2.49 -21.64
C HIS A 40 -5.32 1.43 -20.58
N VAL A 41 -4.43 0.47 -20.88
CA VAL A 41 -4.15 -0.68 -20.00
C VAL A 41 -3.75 -0.27 -18.57
N LEU A 42 -3.01 0.84 -18.43
CA LEU A 42 -2.58 1.36 -17.13
C LEU A 42 -3.76 1.79 -16.24
N LEU A 43 -4.83 2.39 -16.83
CA LEU A 43 -6.02 2.80 -16.08
C LEU A 43 -6.82 1.59 -15.61
N ARG A 44 -6.89 0.54 -16.43
CA ARG A 44 -7.53 -0.73 -16.01
C ARG A 44 -6.77 -1.38 -14.86
N LEU A 45 -5.44 -1.34 -14.90
CA LEU A 45 -4.59 -1.93 -13.86
C LEU A 45 -4.58 -1.09 -12.58
N ARG A 46 -4.86 0.22 -12.64
CA ARG A 46 -4.99 1.10 -11.45
C ARG A 46 -5.98 0.53 -10.43
N LEU A 47 -7.10 -0.02 -10.90
CA LEU A 47 -8.13 -0.61 -10.03
C LEU A 47 -7.66 -1.83 -9.23
N ALA A 48 -6.59 -2.50 -9.69
CA ALA A 48 -6.04 -3.66 -8.97
C ALA A 48 -5.33 -3.24 -7.67
N HIS A 49 -4.69 -2.06 -7.65
CA HIS A 49 -3.90 -1.64 -6.50
C HIS A 49 -4.71 -1.50 -5.20
N PRO A 50 -5.85 -0.77 -5.15
CA PRO A 50 -6.64 -0.66 -3.93
C PRO A 50 -7.05 -2.01 -3.33
N VAL A 51 -7.37 -2.99 -4.18
CA VAL A 51 -7.74 -4.34 -3.74
C VAL A 51 -6.53 -5.07 -3.15
N LEU A 52 -5.41 -5.10 -3.87
CA LEU A 52 -4.18 -5.74 -3.39
C LEU A 52 -3.63 -5.08 -2.13
N ALA A 53 -3.68 -3.75 -2.07
CA ALA A 53 -3.25 -2.96 -0.91
C ALA A 53 -4.12 -3.25 0.31
N ALA A 54 -5.45 -3.31 0.16
CA ALA A 54 -6.37 -3.64 1.26
C ALA A 54 -6.11 -5.04 1.83
N ILE A 55 -5.92 -6.05 0.95
CA ILE A 55 -5.60 -7.42 1.36
C ILE A 55 -4.23 -7.46 2.06
N ALA A 56 -3.21 -6.82 1.48
CA ALA A 56 -1.87 -6.75 2.06
C ALA A 56 -1.87 -6.09 3.45
N ALA A 57 -2.53 -4.94 3.57
CA ALA A 57 -2.67 -4.21 4.83
C ALA A 57 -3.42 -5.05 5.87
N GLY A 58 -4.52 -5.72 5.49
CA GLY A 58 -5.25 -6.62 6.39
C GLY A 58 -4.37 -7.76 6.94
N VAL A 59 -3.58 -8.40 6.07
CA VAL A 59 -2.64 -9.46 6.49
C VAL A 59 -1.57 -8.92 7.44
N VAL A 60 -1.00 -7.75 7.15
CA VAL A 60 0.03 -7.13 8.02
C VAL A 60 -0.56 -6.65 9.34
N LEU A 61 -1.76 -6.08 9.36
CA LEU A 61 -2.44 -5.66 10.58
C LEU A 61 -2.70 -6.85 11.51
N LEU A 62 -3.28 -7.93 10.97
CA LEU A 62 -3.58 -9.13 11.76
C LEU A 62 -2.31 -9.83 12.24
N GLY A 63 -1.30 -9.98 11.38
CA GLY A 63 -0.03 -10.59 11.75
C GLY A 63 0.78 -9.74 12.73
N GLY A 64 0.88 -8.43 12.46
CA GLY A 64 1.59 -7.47 13.28
C GLY A 64 0.99 -7.32 14.67
N TRP A 65 -0.34 -7.31 14.78
CA TRP A 65 -1.05 -7.28 16.06
C TRP A 65 -0.74 -8.52 16.91
N LYS A 66 -0.82 -9.72 16.33
CA LYS A 66 -0.46 -10.96 17.04
C LYS A 66 0.98 -10.93 17.53
N LEU A 67 1.93 -10.65 16.64
CA LEU A 67 3.35 -10.60 16.99
C LEU A 67 3.70 -9.51 18.00
N ALA A 68 2.92 -8.41 18.03
CA ALA A 68 3.07 -7.33 18.98
C ALA A 68 2.62 -7.73 20.39
N LEU A 69 1.53 -8.49 20.50
CA LEU A 69 1.02 -9.00 21.78
C LEU A 69 1.92 -10.09 22.37
N ASP A 70 2.54 -10.90 21.52
CA ASP A 70 3.44 -11.98 21.96
C ASP A 70 4.68 -11.47 22.72
N GLY A 71 5.04 -10.19 22.61
CA GLY A 71 6.16 -9.57 23.32
C GLY A 71 7.56 -10.06 22.92
N GLY A 72 7.65 -11.11 22.11
CA GLY A 72 8.91 -11.70 21.64
C GLY A 72 9.75 -10.79 20.74
N PRO A 73 10.87 -11.30 20.23
CA PRO A 73 11.82 -10.52 19.42
C PRO A 73 11.18 -9.83 18.22
N GLY A 74 11.56 -8.60 17.89
CA GLY A 74 10.92 -7.89 16.77
C GLY A 74 9.47 -7.41 16.98
N HIS A 75 8.89 -7.52 18.19
CA HIS A 75 7.54 -6.98 18.48
C HIS A 75 7.42 -5.49 18.18
N ARG A 76 8.50 -4.70 18.38
CA ARG A 76 8.52 -3.26 18.06
C ARG A 76 8.34 -3.02 16.56
N ALA A 77 9.03 -3.81 15.72
CA ALA A 77 8.91 -3.74 14.27
C ALA A 77 7.52 -4.22 13.81
N ALA A 78 6.96 -5.24 14.45
CA ALA A 78 5.59 -5.70 14.18
C ALA A 78 4.53 -4.63 14.50
N ARG A 79 4.66 -3.91 15.63
CA ARG A 79 3.80 -2.77 15.96
C ARG A 79 3.95 -1.63 14.94
N ALA A 80 5.19 -1.31 14.56
CA ALA A 80 5.46 -0.30 13.54
C ALA A 80 4.82 -0.68 12.21
N ALA A 81 4.95 -1.94 11.78
CA ALA A 81 4.32 -2.45 10.56
C ALA A 81 2.78 -2.35 10.62
N ALA A 82 2.15 -2.69 11.75
CA ALA A 82 0.71 -2.55 11.92
C ALA A 82 0.27 -1.07 11.84
N ALA A 83 0.96 -0.16 12.55
CA ALA A 83 0.66 1.26 12.50
C ALA A 83 0.85 1.86 11.09
N LEU A 84 1.93 1.48 10.41
CA LEU A 84 2.22 1.90 9.04
C LEU A 84 1.20 1.34 8.04
N ALA A 85 0.75 0.09 8.19
CA ALA A 85 -0.30 -0.49 7.35
C ALA A 85 -1.64 0.26 7.50
N LEU A 86 -2.00 0.67 8.72
CA LEU A 86 -3.17 1.53 8.93
C LEU A 86 -2.97 2.91 8.29
N GLY A 87 -1.78 3.50 8.47
CA GLY A 87 -1.41 4.77 7.84
C GLY A 87 -1.48 4.72 6.31
N GLN A 88 -1.05 3.62 5.69
CA GLN A 88 -1.15 3.39 4.25
C GLN A 88 -2.60 3.45 3.75
N ILE A 89 -3.54 2.82 4.46
CA ILE A 89 -4.96 2.87 4.08
C ILE A 89 -5.46 4.32 4.12
N VAL A 90 -5.19 5.03 5.21
CA VAL A 90 -5.64 6.42 5.36
C VAL A 90 -5.02 7.32 4.28
N VAL A 91 -3.70 7.29 4.14
CA VAL A 91 -2.99 8.11 3.16
C VAL A 91 -3.39 7.74 1.74
N GLY A 92 -3.59 6.46 1.43
CA GLY A 92 -4.05 6.01 0.12
C GLY A 92 -5.46 6.51 -0.23
N VAL A 93 -6.39 6.48 0.72
CA VAL A 93 -7.73 7.06 0.51
C VAL A 93 -7.64 8.57 0.27
N VAL A 94 -6.85 9.29 1.07
CA VAL A 94 -6.64 10.74 0.86
C VAL A 94 -5.97 11.01 -0.49
N ASN A 95 -5.05 10.14 -0.92
CA ASN A 95 -4.37 10.25 -2.21
C ASN A 95 -5.38 10.17 -3.36
N VAL A 96 -6.29 9.20 -3.33
CA VAL A 96 -7.39 9.09 -4.31
C VAL A 96 -8.30 10.32 -4.24
N ALA A 97 -8.73 10.70 -3.04
CA ALA A 97 -9.66 11.82 -2.84
C ALA A 97 -9.11 13.15 -3.35
N LEU A 98 -7.80 13.35 -3.29
CA LEU A 98 -7.11 14.56 -3.77
C LEU A 98 -6.56 14.43 -5.21
N LEU A 99 -6.93 13.38 -5.94
CA LEU A 99 -6.48 13.11 -7.32
C LEU A 99 -4.95 12.94 -7.44
N ALA A 100 -4.38 12.22 -6.48
CA ALA A 100 -2.98 11.82 -6.42
C ALA A 100 -1.99 12.99 -6.61
N PRO A 101 -2.02 14.04 -5.76
CA PRO A 101 -1.06 15.13 -5.89
C PRO A 101 0.35 14.59 -5.57
N ILE A 102 1.35 14.99 -6.37
CA ILE A 102 2.72 14.44 -6.33
C ILE A 102 3.30 14.36 -4.89
N PRO A 103 3.20 15.40 -4.03
CA PRO A 103 3.75 15.31 -2.67
C PRO A 103 3.10 14.20 -1.83
N LEU A 104 1.80 13.97 -2.00
CA LEU A 104 1.07 12.95 -1.27
C LEU A 104 1.37 11.55 -1.83
N GLN A 105 1.55 11.41 -3.15
CA GLN A 105 2.03 10.17 -3.76
C GLN A 105 3.41 9.79 -3.21
N LEU A 106 4.35 10.75 -3.11
CA LEU A 106 5.68 10.51 -2.57
C LEU A 106 5.64 10.16 -1.07
N ALA A 107 4.78 10.84 -0.29
CA ALA A 107 4.59 10.49 1.12
C ALA A 107 3.99 9.09 1.29
N HIS A 108 3.03 8.72 0.44
CA HIS A 108 2.43 7.39 0.41
C HIS A 108 3.51 6.33 0.09
N LEU A 109 4.33 6.56 -0.94
CA LEU A 109 5.44 5.68 -1.31
C LEU A 109 6.45 5.52 -0.18
N LEU A 110 6.89 6.63 0.44
CA LEU A 110 7.81 6.58 1.59
C LEU A 110 7.25 5.71 2.72
N LEU A 111 5.98 5.87 3.05
CA LEU A 111 5.33 5.07 4.08
C LEU A 111 5.22 3.58 3.67
N ALA A 112 5.09 3.28 2.38
CA ALA A 112 5.11 1.91 1.86
C ALA A 112 6.50 1.27 2.01
N ASP A 113 7.56 2.03 1.76
CA ASP A 113 8.94 1.59 1.96
C ASP A 113 9.24 1.31 3.44
N LEU A 114 8.80 2.22 4.33
CA LEU A 114 8.92 2.01 5.77
C LEU A 114 8.13 0.78 6.24
N LEU A 115 6.94 0.55 5.69
CA LEU A 115 6.14 -0.64 5.97
C LEU A 115 6.88 -1.91 5.56
N TRP A 116 7.44 -1.94 4.34
CA TRP A 116 8.25 -3.06 3.85
C TRP A 116 9.42 -3.36 4.79
N ILE A 117 10.20 -2.33 5.14
CA ILE A 117 11.34 -2.47 6.06
C ILE A 117 10.89 -3.02 7.41
N ALA A 118 9.81 -2.49 7.98
CA ALA A 118 9.30 -2.93 9.28
C ALA A 118 8.89 -4.43 9.26
N VAL A 119 8.26 -4.89 8.17
CA VAL A 119 7.88 -6.30 8.01
C VAL A 119 9.11 -7.20 7.86
N VAL A 120 10.10 -6.78 7.06
CA VAL A 120 11.37 -7.51 6.91
C VAL A 120 12.10 -7.64 8.24
N LEU A 121 12.22 -6.55 9.00
CA LEU A 121 12.88 -6.56 10.31
C LEU A 121 12.14 -7.41 11.34
N ALA A 122 10.80 -7.38 11.35
CA ALA A 122 10.01 -8.24 12.22
C ALA A 122 10.22 -9.72 11.91
N GLY A 123 10.26 -10.10 10.62
CA GLY A 123 10.53 -11.47 10.20
C GLY A 123 11.97 -11.91 10.50
N ALA A 124 12.95 -11.07 10.20
CA ALA A 124 14.36 -11.35 10.46
C ALA A 124 14.64 -11.57 11.95
N ALA A 125 14.08 -10.74 12.83
CA ALA A 125 14.20 -10.92 14.28
C ALA A 125 13.63 -12.27 14.72
N ARG A 126 12.45 -12.67 14.22
CA ARG A 126 11.85 -13.96 14.58
C ARG A 126 12.67 -15.17 14.12
N LEU A 127 13.31 -15.06 12.95
CA LEU A 127 14.15 -16.13 12.41
C LEU A 127 15.51 -16.22 13.12
N ALA A 128 16.04 -15.10 13.62
CA ALA A 128 17.31 -15.08 14.35
C ALA A 128 17.21 -15.74 15.74
N ASP A 129 16.00 -15.77 16.33
CA ASP A 129 15.73 -16.34 17.64
C ASP A 129 15.10 -17.76 17.58
N ALA A 130 15.02 -18.37 16.38
CA ALA A 130 14.50 -19.71 16.14
C ALA A 130 15.62 -20.74 15.99
#